data_AF-A0A7S2N4I4-F1
#
_entry.id   AF-A0A7S2N4I4-F1
#
_cell.length_a   1.000
_cell.length_b   1.000
_cell.length_c   1.000
_cell.angle_alpha   90.00
_cell.angle_beta   90.00
_cell.angle_gamma   90.00
#
_symmetry.space_group_name_H-M   'P 1'
#
loop_
_entity.id
_entity.type
_entity.pdbx_description
1 polymer ?
#
loop_
_entity_poly.entity_id
_entity_poly.type
_entity_poly.pdbx_seq_one_letter_code
_entity_poly.pdbx_strand_id
1 'polypeptide(L)'
;EGLCWVLVYYYQGCQSWTWFYPYHYAPFASDLIGCATLKCGDLNYFQVGKPFLPFQQLMSVLPPCSASEAGIPAAMRELMNQPFSPLIDFYPVDFGLDLNGKRFTWQAVILLPFIDEPRLVRILAPLLKRLIANEKIRNRRGQELV
;
A
#
# COMPACT_ATOMS: atom_id res chain seq x y z
N GLU A 1 18.03 -2.26 3.49
CA GLU A 1 16.90 -3.22 3.39
C GLU A 1 16.23 -3.21 2.02
N GLY A 2 15.72 -2.07 1.52
CA GLY A 2 14.93 -2.05 0.28
C GLY A 2 15.64 -2.59 -0.96
N LEU A 3 16.93 -2.28 -1.13
CA LEU A 3 17.74 -2.88 -2.19
C LEU A 3 17.79 -4.41 -2.08
N CYS A 4 17.88 -4.95 -0.86
CA CYS A 4 17.88 -6.39 -0.62
C CYS A 4 16.50 -6.99 -0.93
N TRP A 5 15.41 -6.32 -0.52
CA TRP A 5 14.04 -6.76 -0.84
C TRP A 5 13.82 -6.84 -2.35
N VAL A 6 14.24 -5.82 -3.10
CA VAL A 6 14.17 -5.80 -4.58
C VAL A 6 14.98 -6.94 -5.16
N LEU A 7 16.23 -7.12 -4.72
CA LEU A 7 17.08 -8.21 -5.22
C LEU A 7 16.41 -9.57 -5.04
N VAL A 8 15.92 -9.86 -3.84
CA VAL A 8 15.30 -11.16 -3.56
C VAL A 8 13.96 -11.32 -4.27
N TYR A 9 13.19 -10.24 -4.48
CA TYR A 9 11.97 -10.25 -5.28
C TYR A 9 12.20 -10.80 -6.69
N TYR A 10 13.28 -10.38 -7.36
CA TYR A 10 13.60 -10.83 -8.73
C TYR A 10 14.09 -12.28 -8.79
N TYR A 11 14.88 -12.73 -7.82
CA TYR A 11 15.54 -14.04 -7.87
C TYR A 11 14.80 -15.16 -7.14
N GLN A 12 14.00 -14.84 -6.12
CA GLN A 12 13.34 -15.82 -5.25
C GLN A 12 11.84 -15.50 -5.04
N GLY A 13 11.31 -14.49 -5.72
CA GLY A 13 9.93 -14.04 -5.56
C GLY A 13 9.72 -13.17 -4.30
N CYS A 14 8.47 -12.79 -4.07
CA CYS A 14 8.10 -11.85 -3.01
C CYS A 14 8.33 -12.42 -1.59
N GLN A 15 9.32 -11.89 -0.88
CA GLN A 15 9.66 -12.28 0.50
C GLN A 15 8.96 -11.46 1.58
N SER A 16 8.27 -10.37 1.22
CA SER A 16 7.38 -9.65 2.13
C SER A 16 6.36 -8.85 1.34
N TRP A 17 5.08 -9.16 1.56
CA TRP A 17 3.95 -8.42 1.00
C TRP A 17 3.69 -7.07 1.69
N THR A 18 4.21 -6.92 2.91
CA THR A 18 3.93 -5.79 3.81
C THR A 18 5.10 -4.82 3.95
N TRP A 19 6.32 -5.24 3.55
CA TRP A 19 7.49 -4.37 3.58
C TRP A 19 7.34 -3.22 2.58
N PHE A 20 7.63 -2.00 3.03
CA PHE A 20 7.73 -0.81 2.20
C PHE A 20 8.81 0.11 2.75
N TYR A 21 9.27 1.06 1.93
CA TYR A 21 10.21 2.08 2.35
C TYR A 21 9.45 3.31 2.88
N PRO A 22 9.51 3.64 4.19
CA PRO A 22 8.62 4.61 4.83
C PRO A 22 9.12 6.06 4.73
N TYR A 23 9.76 6.41 3.62
CA TYR A 23 10.23 7.77 3.34
C TYR A 23 10.01 8.11 1.87
N HIS A 24 9.67 9.37 1.57
CA HIS A 24 9.48 9.84 0.20
C HIS A 24 10.80 10.05 -0.56
N TYR A 25 11.92 10.18 0.15
CA TYR A 25 13.23 10.49 -0.42
C TYR A 25 14.27 9.42 -0.05
N ALA A 26 15.20 9.20 -0.98
CA ALA A 26 16.38 8.38 -0.72
C ALA A 26 17.37 9.17 0.17
N PRO A 27 18.16 8.48 1.01
CA PRO A 27 19.25 9.10 1.76
C PRO A 27 20.37 9.55 0.82
N PHE A 28 21.29 10.39 1.30
CA PHE A 28 22.52 10.67 0.57
C PHE A 28 23.44 9.44 0.56
N ALA A 29 24.27 9.32 -0.48
CA ALA A 29 25.24 8.22 -0.57
C ALA A 29 26.25 8.21 0.58
N SER A 30 26.60 9.39 1.12
CA SER A 30 27.45 9.54 2.32
C SER A 30 26.84 8.90 3.56
N ASP A 31 25.50 8.84 3.64
CA ASP A 31 24.79 8.32 4.80
C ASP A 31 24.63 6.79 4.74
N LEU A 32 25.00 6.17 3.62
CA LEU A 32 24.96 4.71 3.44
C LEU A 32 26.16 4.00 4.07
N ILE A 33 27.09 4.75 4.68
CA ILE A 33 28.21 4.17 5.43
C ILE A 33 27.64 3.33 6.59
N GLY A 34 28.15 2.11 6.75
CA GLY A 34 27.69 1.19 7.80
C GLY A 34 26.49 0.33 7.42
N CYS A 35 25.86 0.52 6.25
CA CYS A 35 24.76 -0.35 5.79
C CYS A 35 25.15 -1.83 5.64
N ALA A 36 26.46 -2.15 5.55
CA ALA A 36 26.97 -3.52 5.55
C ALA A 36 26.68 -4.29 6.85
N THR A 37 26.34 -3.60 7.96
CA THR A 37 25.95 -4.27 9.21
C THR A 37 24.49 -4.73 9.20
N LEU A 38 23.69 -4.32 8.21
CA LEU A 38 22.31 -4.78 8.05
C LEU A 38 22.30 -6.25 7.66
N LYS A 39 21.58 -7.06 8.42
CA LYS A 39 21.47 -8.51 8.19
C LYS A 39 20.43 -8.89 7.12
N CYS A 40 20.22 -8.02 6.13
CA CYS A 40 19.16 -8.20 5.12
C CYS A 40 19.38 -9.41 4.20
N GLY A 41 20.54 -10.08 4.29
CA GLY A 41 20.83 -11.35 3.62
C GLY A 41 20.44 -12.60 4.40
N ASP A 42 20.01 -12.47 5.66
CA ASP A 42 19.55 -13.61 6.45
C ASP A 42 18.22 -14.15 5.89
N LEU A 43 18.09 -15.49 5.84
CA LEU A 43 16.92 -16.18 5.25
C LEU A 43 15.56 -15.76 5.86
N ASN A 44 15.55 -15.30 7.11
CA ASN A 44 14.34 -14.92 7.83
C ASN A 44 14.26 -13.41 8.14
N TYR A 45 15.01 -12.59 7.40
CA TYR A 45 15.01 -11.15 7.62
C TYR A 45 13.64 -10.51 7.32
N PHE A 46 13.06 -10.90 6.19
CA PHE A 46 11.76 -10.40 5.75
C PHE A 46 10.64 -11.33 6.23
N GLN A 47 9.57 -10.75 6.77
CA GLN A 47 8.35 -11.48 7.07
C GLN A 47 7.47 -11.51 5.83
N VAL A 48 7.21 -12.71 5.29
CA VAL A 48 6.40 -12.89 4.07
C VAL A 48 5.05 -12.19 4.18
N GLY A 49 4.37 -12.31 5.32
CA GLY A 49 3.05 -11.71 5.51
C GLY A 49 2.01 -12.32 4.57
N LYS A 50 0.96 -11.58 4.27
CA LYS A 50 -0.10 -12.00 3.34
C LYS A 50 -0.43 -10.84 2.39
N PRO A 51 -0.73 -11.13 1.11
CA PRO A 51 -1.23 -10.10 0.22
C PRO A 51 -2.59 -9.58 0.71
N PHE A 52 -2.85 -8.30 0.46
CA PHE A 52 -4.18 -7.73 0.68
C PHE A 52 -5.25 -8.46 -0.13
N LEU A 53 -6.46 -8.50 0.44
CA LEU A 53 -7.66 -8.82 -0.34
C LEU A 53 -7.93 -7.69 -1.35
N PRO A 54 -8.60 -7.99 -2.47
CA PRO A 54 -8.86 -7.00 -3.52
C PRO A 54 -9.44 -5.66 -3.02
N PHE A 55 -10.44 -5.67 -2.13
CA PHE A 55 -11.00 -4.42 -1.59
C PHE A 55 -10.07 -3.70 -0.62
N GLN A 56 -9.23 -4.41 0.13
CA GLN A 56 -8.23 -3.77 0.99
C GLN A 56 -7.20 -3.02 0.13
N GLN A 57 -6.70 -3.68 -0.93
CA GLN A 57 -5.80 -3.07 -1.91
C GLN A 57 -6.44 -1.87 -2.61
N LEU A 58 -7.70 -1.98 -3.05
CA LEU A 58 -8.39 -0.89 -3.73
C LEU A 58 -8.52 0.33 -2.81
N MET A 59 -8.81 0.12 -1.53
CA MET A 59 -8.87 1.19 -0.55
C MET A 59 -7.51 1.77 -0.18
N SER A 60 -6.41 1.01 -0.29
CA SER A 60 -5.07 1.54 -0.04
C SER A 60 -4.46 2.28 -1.24
N VAL A 61 -5.02 2.13 -2.45
CA VAL A 61 -4.44 2.69 -3.68
C VAL A 61 -5.30 3.79 -4.29
N LEU A 62 -6.62 3.64 -4.31
CA LEU A 62 -7.47 4.53 -5.08
C LEU A 62 -7.87 5.79 -4.30
N PRO A 63 -7.97 6.95 -4.99
CA PRO A 63 -8.59 8.13 -4.43
C PRO A 63 -10.12 7.93 -4.32
N PRO A 64 -10.81 8.71 -3.45
CA PRO A 64 -12.25 8.59 -3.23
C PRO A 64 -13.11 8.75 -4.49
N CYS A 65 -12.67 9.59 -5.44
CA CYS A 65 -13.39 9.87 -6.68
C CYS A 65 -13.52 8.63 -7.60
N SER A 66 -12.52 7.75 -7.61
CA SER A 66 -12.52 6.54 -8.44
C SER A 66 -13.21 5.34 -7.77
N ALA A 67 -13.59 5.47 -6.50
CA ALA A 67 -14.06 4.34 -5.69
C ALA A 67 -15.34 3.70 -6.24
N SER A 68 -16.24 4.51 -6.81
CA SER A 68 -17.49 4.00 -7.40
C SER A 68 -17.23 3.20 -8.67
N GLU A 69 -16.41 3.72 -9.58
CA GLU A 69 -16.08 3.09 -10.87
C GLU A 69 -15.28 1.81 -10.68
N ALA A 70 -14.41 1.77 -9.67
CA ALA A 70 -13.69 0.56 -9.26
C ALA A 70 -14.59 -0.50 -8.60
N GLY A 71 -15.88 -0.19 -8.38
CA GLY A 71 -16.84 -1.11 -7.78
C GLY A 71 -16.56 -1.41 -6.30
N ILE A 72 -16.01 -0.44 -5.57
CA ILE A 72 -15.87 -0.54 -4.10
C ILE A 72 -17.27 -0.47 -3.46
N PRO A 73 -17.61 -1.37 -2.52
CA PRO A 73 -18.92 -1.39 -1.84
C PRO A 73 -19.27 -0.05 -1.18
N ALA A 74 -20.55 0.33 -1.20
CA ALA A 74 -21.00 1.63 -0.69
C ALA A 74 -20.53 1.94 0.74
N ALA A 75 -20.64 0.98 1.66
CA ALA A 75 -20.21 1.13 3.05
C ALA A 75 -18.70 1.39 3.21
N MET A 76 -17.88 0.92 2.26
CA MET A 76 -16.44 1.19 2.25
C MET A 76 -16.13 2.55 1.63
N ARG A 77 -16.90 2.98 0.61
CA ARG A 77 -16.77 4.32 0.03
C ARG A 77 -17.09 5.42 1.03
N GLU A 78 -18.02 5.19 1.95
CA GLU A 78 -18.31 6.12 3.04
C GLU A 78 -17.07 6.38 3.92
N LEU A 79 -16.25 5.35 4.17
CA LEU A 79 -15.00 5.51 4.93
C LEU A 79 -13.97 6.41 4.23
N MET A 80 -14.07 6.58 2.91
CA MET A 80 -13.15 7.44 2.13
C MET A 80 -13.58 8.91 2.11
N ASN A 81 -14.87 9.19 2.35
CA ASN A 81 -15.46 10.51 2.12
C ASN A 81 -15.96 11.18 3.41
N GLN A 82 -16.35 10.40 4.43
CA GLN A 82 -16.93 10.95 5.65
C GLN A 82 -15.86 11.66 6.49
N PRO A 83 -16.06 12.93 6.88
CA PRO A 83 -15.07 13.69 7.68
C PRO A 83 -14.72 13.03 9.02
N PHE A 84 -15.66 12.29 9.60
CA PHE A 84 -15.47 11.57 10.87
C PHE A 84 -15.03 10.12 10.67
N SER A 85 -14.67 9.72 9.45
CA SER A 85 -14.18 8.38 9.18
C SER A 85 -12.85 8.14 9.90
N PRO A 86 -12.66 6.97 10.51
CA PRO A 86 -11.39 6.57 11.10
C PRO A 86 -10.29 6.31 10.06
N LEU A 87 -10.52 6.56 8.77
CA LEU A 87 -9.53 6.45 7.68
C LEU A 87 -9.44 7.73 6.86
N ILE A 88 -10.10 8.82 7.23
CA ILE A 88 -10.18 10.03 6.39
C ILE A 88 -8.81 10.66 6.14
N ASP A 89 -7.88 10.52 7.08
CA ASP A 89 -6.50 10.99 6.99
C ASP A 89 -5.70 10.30 5.88
N PHE A 90 -6.17 9.16 5.36
CA PHE A 90 -5.56 8.48 4.22
C PHE A 90 -5.95 9.10 2.88
N TYR A 91 -6.99 9.93 2.84
CA TYR A 91 -7.58 10.47 1.63
C TYR A 91 -7.61 12.01 1.63
N PRO A 92 -6.43 12.66 1.63
CA PRO A 92 -6.40 14.11 1.57
C PRO A 92 -7.01 14.61 0.25
N VAL A 93 -7.77 15.70 0.32
CA VAL A 93 -8.40 16.33 -0.86
C VAL A 93 -7.35 16.96 -1.77
N ASP A 94 -6.28 17.50 -1.16
CA ASP A 94 -5.13 18.08 -1.84
C ASP A 94 -3.84 17.60 -1.18
N PHE A 95 -2.77 17.47 -1.94
CA PHE A 95 -1.50 16.91 -1.47
C PHE A 95 -0.32 17.66 -2.07
N GLY A 96 0.79 17.68 -1.32
CA GLY A 96 2.00 18.37 -1.76
C GLY A 96 2.63 17.68 -2.98
N LEU A 97 3.11 18.50 -3.91
CA LEU A 97 3.94 18.09 -5.03
C LEU A 97 5.31 18.74 -4.88
N ASP A 98 6.37 17.92 -4.82
CA ASP A 98 7.74 18.41 -4.83
C ASP A 98 8.43 18.00 -6.13
N LEU A 99 8.78 18.98 -6.96
CA LEU A 99 9.51 18.73 -8.21
C LEU A 99 10.92 18.19 -7.95
N ASN A 100 11.53 18.48 -6.80
CA ASN A 100 12.88 18.01 -6.43
C ASN A 100 13.91 18.16 -7.58
N GLY A 101 13.94 19.35 -8.19
CA GLY A 101 14.82 19.68 -9.33
C GLY A 101 14.44 19.06 -10.68
N LYS A 102 13.27 18.40 -10.79
CA LYS A 102 12.75 17.84 -12.04
C LYS A 102 11.95 18.87 -12.84
N ARG A 103 11.82 18.62 -14.15
CA ARG A 103 11.19 19.55 -15.10
C ARG A 103 9.68 19.39 -15.17
N PHE A 104 9.17 18.18 -15.02
CA PHE A 104 7.76 17.88 -15.27
C PHE A 104 7.07 17.35 -14.01
N THR A 105 5.79 17.68 -13.84
CA THR A 105 4.99 17.33 -12.66
C THR A 105 4.82 15.82 -12.47
N TRP A 106 4.82 15.02 -13.54
CA TRP A 106 4.78 13.56 -13.44
C TRP A 106 6.09 12.94 -12.90
N GLN A 107 7.16 13.74 -12.80
CA GLN A 107 8.41 13.37 -12.13
C GLN A 107 8.46 13.85 -10.68
N ALA A 108 7.45 14.62 -10.23
CA ALA A 108 7.40 15.15 -8.88
C ALA A 108 7.20 14.03 -7.86
N VAL A 109 7.77 14.23 -6.69
CA VAL A 109 7.48 13.42 -5.51
C VAL A 109 6.11 13.83 -4.99
N ILE A 110 5.23 12.83 -4.87
CA ILE A 110 3.88 12.99 -4.33
C ILE A 110 3.94 12.84 -2.81
N LEU A 111 3.62 13.89 -2.08
CA LEU A 111 3.66 13.91 -0.61
C LEU A 111 2.33 13.44 -0.01
N LEU A 112 2.03 12.16 -0.21
CA LEU A 112 0.89 11.48 0.42
C LEU A 112 1.29 10.82 1.75
N PRO A 113 0.37 10.77 2.73
CA PRO A 113 0.58 9.98 3.94
C PRO A 113 0.65 8.49 3.60
N PHE A 114 1.52 7.76 4.30
CA PHE A 114 1.56 6.31 4.18
C PHE A 114 0.37 5.67 4.91
N ILE A 115 -0.22 4.65 4.30
CA ILE A 115 -1.33 3.89 4.88
C ILE A 115 -0.83 3.02 6.04
N ASP A 116 -1.49 3.14 7.19
CA ASP A 116 -1.34 2.18 8.30
C ASP A 116 -2.16 0.91 7.99
N GLU A 117 -1.47 -0.13 7.52
CA GLU A 117 -2.06 -1.42 7.18
C GLU A 117 -2.88 -2.03 8.35
N PRO A 118 -2.33 -2.21 9.56
CA PRO A 118 -3.09 -2.73 10.70
C PRO A 118 -4.38 -1.97 10.96
N ARG A 119 -4.36 -0.63 10.87
CA ARG A 119 -5.55 0.21 11.04
C ARG A 119 -6.56 -0.02 9.91
N LEU A 120 -6.12 -0.05 8.65
CA LEU A 120 -6.99 -0.30 7.50
C LEU A 120 -7.68 -1.66 7.61
N VAL A 121 -6.91 -2.72 7.85
CA VAL A 121 -7.41 -4.10 7.95
C VAL A 121 -8.42 -4.23 9.10
N ARG A 122 -8.13 -3.63 10.26
CA ARG A 122 -9.02 -3.65 11.43
C ARG A 122 -10.36 -2.98 11.14
N ILE A 123 -10.36 -1.81 10.50
CA ILE A 123 -11.58 -1.08 10.18
C ILE A 123 -12.42 -1.80 9.11
N LEU A 124 -11.78 -2.42 8.13
CA LEU A 124 -12.49 -3.14 7.06
C LEU A 124 -13.02 -4.51 7.47
N ALA A 125 -12.41 -5.18 8.46
CA ALA A 125 -12.81 -6.50 8.93
C ALA A 125 -14.33 -6.70 9.17
N PRO A 126 -15.05 -5.81 9.88
CA PRO A 126 -16.50 -5.95 10.05
C PRO A 126 -17.29 -5.75 8.74
N LEU A 127 -16.85 -4.86 7.86
CA LEU A 127 -17.50 -4.60 6.56
C LEU A 127 -17.34 -5.78 5.60
N LEU A 128 -16.16 -6.41 5.61
CA LEU A 128 -15.87 -7.60 4.79
C LEU A 128 -16.82 -8.77 5.10
N LYS A 129 -17.28 -8.91 6.35
CA LYS A 129 -18.26 -9.94 6.74
C LYS A 129 -19.65 -9.67 6.16
N ARG A 130 -19.99 -8.40 5.94
CA ARG A 130 -21.31 -7.92 5.47
C ARG A 130 -21.43 -7.82 3.95
N LEU A 131 -20.37 -8.15 3.20
CA LEU A 131 -20.39 -8.15 1.73
C LEU A 131 -21.49 -9.06 1.18
N ILE A 132 -22.12 -8.62 0.08
CA ILE A 132 -23.07 -9.44 -0.68
C ILE A 132 -22.35 -10.56 -1.44
N ALA A 133 -23.09 -11.56 -1.91
CA ALA A 133 -22.52 -12.76 -2.55
C ALA A 133 -21.56 -12.42 -3.72
N ASN A 134 -21.96 -11.51 -4.61
CA ASN A 134 -21.13 -11.08 -5.74
C ASN A 134 -19.85 -10.36 -5.29
N GLU A 135 -19.92 -9.54 -4.25
CA GLU A 135 -18.75 -8.85 -3.69
C GLU A 135 -17.78 -9.83 -3.03
N LYS A 136 -18.28 -10.84 -2.31
CA LYS A 136 -17.46 -11.90 -1.72
C LYS A 136 -16.71 -12.70 -2.79
N ILE A 137 -17.35 -12.96 -3.93
CA ILE A 137 -16.73 -13.64 -5.07
C ILE A 137 -15.59 -12.80 -5.66
N ARG A 138 -15.76 -11.47 -5.78
CA ARG A 138 -14.71 -10.57 -6.30
C ARG A 138 -13.57 -10.32 -5.33
N ASN A 139 -13.82 -10.49 -4.03
CA ASN A 139 -12.85 -10.20 -2.97
C ASN A 139 -12.05 -11.44 -2.51
N ARG A 140 -11.83 -12.42 -3.40
CA ARG A 140 -11.06 -13.63 -3.11
C ARG A 140 -9.88 -13.75 -4.06
N ARG A 141 -8.87 -14.51 -3.64
CA ARG A 141 -7.79 -14.91 -4.54
C ARG A 141 -8.34 -15.91 -5.56
N GLY A 142 -8.11 -15.64 -6.84
CA GLY A 142 -8.45 -16.56 -7.92
C GLY A 142 -7.50 -17.76 -8.00
N GLN A 143 -7.75 -18.62 -8.99
CA GLN A 143 -6.87 -19.72 -9.36
C GLN A 143 -6.44 -19.53 -10.81
N GLU A 144 -5.25 -20.02 -11.13
CA GLU A 144 -4.78 -20.07 -12.52
C GLU A 144 -5.61 -21.10 -13.28
N LEU A 145 -5.99 -20.75 -14.52
CA LEU A 145 -6.62 -21.69 -15.44
C LEU A 145 -5.50 -22.36 -16.23
N VAL A 146 -5.46 -23.68 -16.17
CA VAL A 146 -4.55 -24.52 -16.95
C VAL A 146 -5.25 -24.99 -18.21
#